data_AF-A0A2R4X0U8-F1
#
_entry.id   AF-A0A2R4X0U8-F1
#
_cell.length_a   1.000
_cell.length_b   1.000
_cell.length_c   1.000
_cell.angle_alpha   90.00
_cell.angle_beta   90.00
_cell.angle_gamma   90.00
#
_symmetry.space_group_name_H-M   'P 1'
#
loop_
_entity.id
_entity.type
_entity.pdbx_description
1 polymer ?
#
loop_
_entity_poly.entity_id
_entity_poly.type
_entity_poly.pdbx_seq_one_letter_code
_entity_poly.pdbx_strand_id
1 'polypeptide(L)'
;MAGLSVDRCSSMPSPRRTGVIFFPTADRPDVYRKGHIGIGIALYAPVAFWLASVDLMGAFGVGLVCVTFVSYAPDFDVWLPLVAHRGATHTVLAAVLVSLAIAGGSVALGVQSGLIASSPGAMGTTGGFVVGVTLLGYLGHLAGDALTPMGIRPFRPVSNRRYSLDLVTASNETANTAFATVGTLALSGALVLGVDFQDGVVDVVAAI
;
A
#
# COMPACT_ATOMS: atom_id res chain seq x y z
N MET A 1 17.58 38.98 12.88
CA MET A 1 16.60 38.60 13.92
C MET A 1 16.32 37.12 13.75
N ALA A 2 16.96 36.31 14.59
CA ALA A 2 16.88 34.86 14.59
C ALA A 2 16.02 34.43 15.78
N GLY A 3 15.05 33.56 15.53
CA GLY A 3 14.21 32.93 16.55
C GLY A 3 14.06 31.45 16.21
N LEU A 4 15.10 30.66 16.49
CA LEU A 4 15.02 29.21 16.50
C LEU A 4 14.30 28.80 17.80
N SER A 5 13.06 28.30 17.65
CA SER A 5 12.33 27.61 18.71
C SER A 5 12.95 26.23 18.95
N VAL A 6 14.06 26.21 19.66
CA VAL A 6 14.49 25.06 20.47
C VAL A 6 13.56 25.02 21.70
N ASP A 7 13.23 23.82 22.17
CA ASP A 7 12.40 23.52 23.36
C ASP A 7 10.94 23.14 23.10
N ARG A 8 10.76 21.90 22.62
CA ARG A 8 9.58 21.09 22.98
C ARG A 8 9.89 19.59 23.10
N CYS A 9 11.12 19.25 23.48
CA CYS A 9 11.61 17.87 23.60
C CYS A 9 12.01 17.47 25.04
N SER A 10 11.50 18.16 26.06
CA SER A 10 11.95 18.03 27.46
C SER A 10 10.88 17.55 28.46
N SER A 11 9.77 16.97 28.00
CA SER A 11 8.74 16.41 28.90
C SER A 11 8.41 14.93 28.67
N MET A 12 9.36 14.14 28.16
CA MET A 12 9.24 12.68 28.27
C MET A 12 9.87 12.21 29.60
N PRO A 13 9.12 11.50 30.46
CA PRO A 13 9.73 10.87 31.63
C PRO A 13 10.76 9.85 31.17
N SER A 14 11.91 9.82 31.85
CA SER A 14 12.91 8.77 31.63
C SER A 14 12.28 7.39 31.87
N PRO A 15 12.56 6.38 31.02
CA PRO A 15 12.02 5.06 31.25
C PRO A 15 12.68 4.48 32.50
N ARG A 16 11.88 4.32 33.56
CA ARG A 16 12.27 3.51 34.71
C ARG A 16 12.55 2.10 34.22
N ARG A 17 13.76 1.62 34.51
CA ARG A 17 14.18 0.23 34.36
C ARG A 17 13.32 -0.65 35.27
N THR A 18 12.17 -1.08 34.76
CA THR A 18 11.42 -2.21 35.30
C THR A 18 11.19 -3.15 34.14
N GLY A 19 11.71 -4.38 34.25
CA GLY A 19 11.67 -5.44 33.23
C GLY A 19 10.26 -5.96 32.96
N VAL A 20 9.40 -5.09 32.46
CA VAL A 20 8.12 -5.43 31.86
C VAL A 20 8.29 -5.06 30.39
N ILE A 21 8.17 -6.06 29.51
CA ILE A 21 8.01 -5.82 28.08
C ILE A 21 6.80 -4.89 27.95
N PHE A 22 7.05 -3.61 27.70
CA PHE A 22 6.00 -2.66 27.38
C PHE A 22 5.46 -3.10 26.03
N PHE A 23 4.39 -3.88 26.04
CA PHE A 23 3.50 -3.98 24.90
C PHE A 23 2.77 -2.63 24.87
N PRO A 24 3.04 -1.74 23.91
CA PRO A 24 2.16 -0.61 23.73
C PRO A 24 0.76 -1.19 23.52
N THR A 25 -0.19 -0.80 24.36
CA THR A 25 -1.61 -0.97 24.06
C THR A 25 -1.84 -0.19 22.78
N ALA A 26 -1.74 -0.86 21.64
CA ALA A 26 -2.13 -0.29 20.36
C ALA A 26 -3.63 -0.05 20.47
N ASP A 27 -4.01 1.17 20.84
CA ASP A 27 -5.38 1.63 20.67
C ASP A 27 -5.72 1.44 19.19
N ARG A 28 -6.52 0.40 18.91
CA ARG A 28 -7.14 0.07 17.62
C ARG A 28 -6.18 -0.01 16.43
N PRO A 29 -5.41 -1.11 16.27
CA PRO A 29 -4.57 -1.33 15.08
C PRO A 29 -5.38 -1.34 13.76
N ASP A 30 -6.70 -1.56 13.82
CA ASP A 30 -7.60 -1.50 12.68
C ASP A 30 -7.76 -0.08 12.11
N VAL A 31 -7.63 0.97 12.93
CA VAL A 31 -7.79 2.36 12.48
C VAL A 31 -6.70 2.73 11.48
N TYR A 32 -5.43 2.40 11.77
CA TYR A 32 -4.29 2.72 10.91
C TYR A 32 -4.30 1.94 9.59
N ARG A 33 -4.83 0.71 9.61
CA ARG A 33 -4.89 -0.16 8.41
C ARG A 33 -5.92 0.32 7.40
N LYS A 34 -7.07 0.82 7.87
CA LYS A 34 -8.18 1.26 7.02
C LYS A 34 -7.76 2.34 6.01
N GLY A 35 -7.02 3.35 6.47
CA GLY A 35 -6.60 4.46 5.60
C GLY A 35 -5.67 3.99 4.47
N HIS A 36 -4.63 3.23 4.81
CA HIS A 36 -3.67 2.73 3.83
C HIS A 36 -4.30 1.75 2.83
N ILE A 37 -5.17 0.85 3.31
CA ILE A 37 -5.94 -0.05 2.42
C ILE A 37 -6.82 0.77 1.47
N GLY A 38 -7.52 1.78 1.98
CA GLY A 38 -8.34 2.69 1.18
C GLY A 38 -7.56 3.40 0.08
N ILE A 39 -6.39 3.96 0.42
CA ILE A 39 -5.49 4.61 -0.55
C ILE A 39 -5.01 3.61 -1.60
N GLY A 40 -4.57 2.41 -1.18
CA GLY A 40 -4.14 1.36 -2.11
C GLY A 40 -5.24 0.95 -3.09
N ILE A 41 -6.45 0.69 -2.58
CA ILE A 41 -7.61 0.34 -3.40
C ILE A 41 -7.98 1.48 -4.36
N ALA A 42 -7.95 2.73 -3.91
CA ALA A 42 -8.20 3.89 -4.77
C ALA A 42 -7.19 3.97 -5.93
N LEU A 43 -5.91 3.72 -5.66
CA LEU A 43 -4.86 3.67 -6.69
C LEU A 43 -5.05 2.47 -7.65
N TYR A 44 -5.60 1.36 -7.16
CA TYR A 44 -5.90 0.18 -7.96
C TYR A 44 -7.12 0.34 -8.87
N ALA A 45 -8.06 1.23 -8.53
CA ALA A 45 -9.32 1.38 -9.25
C ALA A 45 -9.17 1.53 -10.79
N PRO A 46 -8.23 2.30 -11.36
CA PRO A 46 -8.05 2.38 -12.82
C PRO A 46 -7.62 1.04 -13.45
N VAL A 47 -6.75 0.29 -12.77
CA VAL A 47 -6.34 -1.06 -13.21
C VAL A 47 -7.51 -2.02 -13.10
N ALA A 48 -8.29 -1.91 -12.02
CA ALA A 48 -9.48 -2.71 -11.77
C ALA A 48 -10.54 -2.49 -12.87
N PHE A 49 -10.78 -1.23 -13.26
CA PHE A 49 -11.64 -0.88 -14.39
C PHE A 49 -11.15 -1.54 -15.68
N TRP A 50 -9.85 -1.39 -15.99
CA TRP A 50 -9.29 -1.95 -17.21
C TRP A 50 -9.45 -3.48 -17.25
N LEU A 51 -9.10 -4.18 -16.17
CA LEU A 51 -9.27 -5.63 -16.06
C LEU A 51 -10.73 -6.06 -16.22
N ALA A 52 -11.66 -5.27 -15.70
CA ALA A 52 -13.08 -5.54 -15.86
C ALA A 52 -13.56 -5.35 -17.30
N SER A 53 -13.10 -4.29 -17.96
CA SER A 53 -13.44 -3.97 -19.35
C SER A 53 -12.99 -5.01 -20.38
N VAL A 54 -12.03 -5.88 -20.02
CA VAL A 54 -11.49 -6.94 -20.89
C VAL A 54 -11.77 -8.35 -20.37
N ASP A 55 -12.77 -8.52 -19.49
CA ASP A 55 -13.23 -9.80 -18.95
C ASP A 55 -12.15 -10.60 -18.18
N LEU A 56 -11.25 -9.89 -17.47
CA LEU A 56 -10.20 -10.50 -16.65
C LEU A 56 -10.55 -10.46 -15.15
N MET A 57 -11.75 -10.91 -14.78
CA MET A 57 -12.26 -10.93 -13.39
C MET A 57 -11.37 -11.70 -12.40
N GLY A 58 -10.72 -12.78 -12.86
CA GLY A 58 -9.76 -13.51 -12.02
C GLY A 58 -8.55 -12.65 -11.64
N ALA A 59 -7.98 -11.93 -12.61
CA ALA A 59 -6.87 -11.00 -12.36
C ALA A 59 -7.33 -9.81 -11.52
N PHE A 60 -8.55 -9.29 -11.75
CA PHE A 60 -9.16 -8.25 -10.92
C PHE A 60 -9.14 -8.65 -9.44
N GLY A 61 -9.62 -9.85 -9.12
CA GLY A 61 -9.71 -10.35 -7.74
C GLY A 61 -8.33 -10.56 -7.11
N VAL A 62 -7.41 -11.18 -7.85
CA VAL A 62 -6.03 -11.39 -7.38
C VAL A 62 -5.34 -10.05 -7.11
N GLY A 63 -5.45 -9.09 -8.03
CA GLY A 63 -4.87 -7.76 -7.86
C GLY A 63 -5.44 -7.03 -6.65
N LEU A 64 -6.76 -7.11 -6.42
CA LEU A 64 -7.41 -6.52 -5.24
C LEU A 64 -6.88 -7.12 -3.93
N VAL A 65 -6.74 -8.45 -3.86
CA VAL A 65 -6.18 -9.13 -2.69
C VAL A 65 -4.73 -8.70 -2.45
N CYS A 66 -3.91 -8.69 -3.50
CA CYS A 66 -2.51 -8.26 -3.42
C CYS A 66 -2.39 -6.81 -2.93
N VAL A 67 -3.10 -5.88 -3.55
CA VAL A 67 -3.07 -4.46 -3.17
C VAL A 67 -3.52 -4.29 -1.73
N THR A 68 -4.64 -4.90 -1.34
CA THR A 68 -5.18 -4.79 0.03
C THR A 68 -4.16 -5.27 1.06
N PHE A 69 -3.55 -6.44 0.82
CA PHE A 69 -2.56 -7.01 1.74
C PHE A 69 -1.29 -6.16 1.81
N VAL A 70 -0.71 -5.82 0.66
CA VAL A 70 0.58 -5.11 0.60
C VAL A 70 0.43 -3.65 1.09
N SER A 71 -0.75 -3.05 0.99
CA SER A 71 -0.99 -1.68 1.48
C SER A 71 -0.82 -1.52 2.99
N TYR A 72 -0.80 -2.59 3.79
CA TYR A 72 -0.49 -2.49 5.23
C TYR A 72 0.71 -3.35 5.65
N ALA A 73 1.27 -4.16 4.75
CA ALA A 73 2.37 -5.06 5.05
C ALA A 73 3.67 -4.38 5.54
N PRO A 74 4.06 -3.17 5.08
CA PRO A 74 5.30 -2.54 5.55
C PRO A 74 5.32 -2.31 7.07
N ASP A 75 4.16 -2.06 7.68
CA ASP A 75 4.00 -1.86 9.12
C ASP A 75 4.15 -3.14 9.94
N PHE A 76 4.35 -4.31 9.33
CA PHE A 76 4.78 -5.50 10.07
C PHE A 76 6.15 -5.30 10.74
N ASP A 77 6.91 -4.28 10.34
CA ASP A 77 8.16 -3.89 11.02
C ASP A 77 7.99 -3.53 12.50
N VAL A 78 6.79 -3.09 12.93
CA VAL A 78 6.52 -2.80 14.35
C VAL A 78 6.60 -4.04 15.24
N TRP A 79 6.53 -5.23 14.64
CA TRP A 79 6.67 -6.52 15.34
C TRP A 79 8.07 -7.14 15.19
N LEU A 80 8.97 -6.48 14.45
CA LEU A 80 10.32 -6.98 14.22
C LEU A 80 11.31 -6.26 15.15
N PRO A 81 11.90 -6.96 16.14
CA PRO A 81 12.71 -6.33 17.19
C PRO A 81 14.00 -5.65 16.69
N LEU A 82 14.42 -5.94 15.46
CA LEU A 82 15.65 -5.42 14.85
C LEU A 82 15.38 -4.48 13.66
N VAL A 83 14.12 -4.19 13.35
CA VAL A 83 13.75 -3.29 12.24
C VAL A 83 13.11 -2.04 12.81
N ALA A 84 13.71 -0.89 12.54
CA ALA A 84 13.12 0.38 12.93
C ALA A 84 11.86 0.65 12.09
N HIS A 85 10.75 0.99 12.76
CA HIS A 85 9.53 1.43 12.09
C HIS A 85 9.80 2.65 11.20
N ARG A 86 9.31 2.62 9.96
CA ARG A 86 9.61 3.64 8.93
C ARG A 86 11.08 3.75 8.55
N GLY A 87 11.79 2.65 8.73
CA GLY A 87 13.20 2.48 8.41
C GLY A 87 13.41 1.96 6.98
N ALA A 88 13.95 0.75 6.86
CA ALA A 88 14.28 0.15 5.57
C ALA A 88 13.04 -0.30 4.78
N THR A 89 12.00 -0.75 5.50
CA THR A 89 10.68 -1.17 4.98
C THR A 89 9.95 -0.05 4.26
N HIS A 90 9.98 1.19 4.77
CA HIS A 90 9.26 2.31 4.15
C HIS A 90 10.10 3.05 3.11
N THR A 91 10.72 2.29 2.19
CA THR A 91 11.53 2.80 1.08
C THR A 91 11.01 2.29 -0.27
N VAL A 92 11.28 3.06 -1.33
CA VAL A 92 10.98 2.63 -2.71
C VAL A 92 11.80 1.39 -3.08
N LEU A 93 13.02 1.28 -2.56
CA LEU A 93 13.84 0.08 -2.76
C LEU A 93 13.17 -1.15 -2.15
N ALA A 94 12.68 -1.07 -0.92
CA ALA A 94 11.93 -2.17 -0.30
C ALA A 94 10.66 -2.49 -1.08
N ALA A 95 9.92 -1.47 -1.54
CA ALA A 95 8.75 -1.66 -2.38
C ALA A 95 9.07 -2.49 -3.64
N VAL A 96 10.14 -2.16 -4.35
CA VAL A 96 10.58 -2.90 -5.54
C VAL A 96 11.04 -4.32 -5.20
N LEU A 97 11.91 -4.48 -4.20
CA LEU A 97 12.46 -5.79 -3.84
C LEU A 97 11.38 -6.76 -3.35
N VAL A 98 10.46 -6.30 -2.50
CA VAL A 98 9.35 -7.13 -2.00
C VAL A 98 8.41 -7.49 -3.13
N SER A 99 8.08 -6.56 -4.02
CA SER A 99 7.20 -6.84 -5.17
C SER A 99 7.81 -7.86 -6.14
N LEU A 100 9.13 -7.76 -6.41
CA LEU A 100 9.86 -8.75 -7.20
C LEU A 100 9.90 -10.12 -6.51
N ALA A 101 10.11 -10.15 -5.19
CA ALA A 101 10.12 -11.40 -4.43
C ALA A 101 8.75 -12.09 -4.44
N ILE A 102 7.66 -11.34 -4.22
CA ILE A 102 6.29 -11.87 -4.30
C ILE A 102 6.02 -12.39 -5.71
N ALA A 103 6.33 -11.62 -6.75
CA ALA A 103 6.11 -12.05 -8.13
C ALA A 103 6.91 -13.29 -8.51
N GLY A 104 8.20 -13.35 -8.15
CA GLY A 104 9.04 -14.52 -8.38
C GLY A 104 8.49 -15.77 -7.68
N GLY A 105 8.07 -15.64 -6.42
CA GLY A 105 7.43 -16.71 -5.66
C GLY A 105 6.11 -17.16 -6.27
N SER A 106 5.22 -16.23 -6.61
CA SER A 106 3.93 -16.52 -7.26
C SER A 106 4.09 -17.21 -8.61
N VAL A 107 5.04 -16.77 -9.45
CA VAL A 107 5.32 -17.41 -10.74
C VAL A 107 5.89 -18.81 -10.54
N ALA A 108 6.85 -18.98 -9.63
CA ALA A 108 7.45 -20.29 -9.37
C ALA A 108 6.40 -21.30 -8.88
N LEU A 109 5.57 -20.91 -7.90
CA LEU A 109 4.50 -21.74 -7.38
C LEU A 109 3.41 -22.01 -8.42
N GLY A 110 3.07 -21.01 -9.23
CA GLY A 110 2.08 -21.16 -10.31
C GLY A 110 2.54 -22.09 -11.41
N VAL A 111 3.82 -22.05 -11.79
CA VAL A 111 4.40 -23.02 -12.74
C VAL A 111 4.44 -24.42 -12.13
N GLN A 112 4.88 -24.55 -10.88
CA GLN A 112 4.97 -25.85 -10.21
C GLN A 112 3.60 -26.53 -10.04
N SER A 113 2.55 -25.75 -9.76
CA SER A 113 1.17 -26.24 -9.60
C SER A 113 0.43 -26.44 -10.93
N GLY A 114 1.01 -26.02 -12.06
CA GLY A 114 0.37 -26.08 -13.38
C GLY A 114 -0.66 -24.97 -13.64
N LEU A 115 -0.82 -24.01 -12.73
CA LEU A 115 -1.70 -22.84 -12.91
C LEU A 115 -1.14 -21.83 -13.94
N ILE A 116 0.18 -21.82 -14.13
CA ILE A 116 0.87 -20.95 -15.09
C ILE A 116 1.70 -21.84 -16.01
N ALA A 117 1.60 -21.61 -17.32
CA ALA A 117 2.46 -22.29 -18.28
C ALA A 117 3.94 -21.89 -18.08
N SER A 118 4.87 -22.84 -18.20
CA SER A 118 6.32 -22.61 -18.09
C SER A 118 6.93 -21.83 -19.26
N SER A 119 6.11 -21.37 -20.21
CA SER A 119 6.56 -20.53 -21.31
C SER A 119 7.03 -19.16 -20.81
N PRO A 120 8.10 -18.57 -21.38
CA PRO A 120 8.58 -17.25 -20.98
C PRO A 120 7.51 -16.15 -21.04
N GLY A 121 6.60 -16.21 -22.03
CA GLY A 121 5.51 -15.24 -22.18
C GLY A 121 4.50 -15.29 -21.04
N ALA A 122 4.05 -16.49 -20.65
CA ALA A 122 3.10 -16.64 -19.53
C ALA A 122 3.75 -16.23 -18.19
N MET A 123 4.99 -16.67 -17.95
CA MET A 123 5.74 -16.31 -16.75
C MET A 123 5.98 -14.79 -16.66
N GLY A 124 6.38 -14.17 -17.78
CA GLY A 124 6.61 -12.73 -17.86
C GLY A 124 5.35 -11.90 -17.66
N THR A 125 4.24 -12.32 -18.27
CA THR A 125 2.94 -11.63 -18.13
C THR A 125 2.44 -11.71 -16.69
N THR A 126 2.40 -12.90 -16.10
CA THR A 126 1.95 -13.06 -14.71
C THR A 126 2.89 -12.37 -13.73
N GLY A 127 4.21 -12.53 -13.92
CA GLY A 127 5.21 -11.88 -13.08
C GLY A 127 5.08 -10.35 -13.13
N GLY A 128 4.97 -9.78 -14.33
CA GLY A 128 4.79 -8.34 -14.53
C GLY A 128 3.50 -7.83 -13.88
N PHE A 129 2.40 -8.55 -14.04
CA PHE A 129 1.14 -8.23 -13.37
C PHE A 129 1.29 -8.22 -11.84
N VAL A 130 1.86 -9.27 -11.25
CA VAL A 130 2.04 -9.38 -9.79
C VAL A 130 2.97 -8.29 -9.27
N VAL A 131 4.08 -7.99 -9.96
CA VAL A 131 4.96 -6.86 -9.61
C VAL A 131 4.15 -5.56 -9.62
N GLY A 132 3.36 -5.32 -10.66
CA GLY A 132 2.57 -4.10 -10.80
C GLY A 132 1.60 -3.89 -9.63
N VAL A 133 0.75 -4.88 -9.33
CA VAL A 133 -0.27 -4.75 -8.28
C VAL A 133 0.34 -4.69 -6.87
N THR A 134 1.39 -5.46 -6.61
CA THR A 134 2.07 -5.43 -5.30
C THR A 134 2.83 -4.11 -5.10
N LEU A 135 3.53 -3.63 -6.12
CA LEU A 135 4.21 -2.35 -6.08
C LEU A 135 3.22 -1.20 -5.89
N LEU A 136 2.07 -1.24 -6.56
CA LEU A 136 1.01 -0.24 -6.41
C LEU A 136 0.48 -0.18 -4.97
N GLY A 137 0.17 -1.33 -4.36
CA GLY A 137 -0.24 -1.39 -2.95
C GLY A 137 0.84 -0.86 -2.01
N TYR A 138 2.10 -1.23 -2.26
CA TYR A 138 3.24 -0.76 -1.46
C TYR A 138 3.41 0.76 -1.57
N LEU A 139 3.34 1.31 -2.79
CA LEU A 139 3.42 2.75 -3.01
C LEU A 139 2.23 3.49 -2.39
N GLY A 140 1.03 2.89 -2.38
CA GLY A 140 -0.12 3.40 -1.64
C GLY A 140 0.16 3.52 -0.14
N HIS A 141 0.85 2.54 0.45
CA HIS A 141 1.31 2.62 1.83
C HIS A 141 2.25 3.82 2.06
N LEU A 142 3.30 3.94 1.24
CA LEU A 142 4.26 5.06 1.33
C LEU A 142 3.58 6.41 1.14
N ALA A 143 2.61 6.50 0.23
CA ALA A 143 1.83 7.70 0.00
C ALA A 143 1.04 8.07 1.26
N GLY A 144 0.34 7.10 1.88
CA GLY A 144 -0.39 7.30 3.13
C GLY A 144 0.51 7.82 4.25
N ASP A 145 1.67 7.20 4.43
CA ASP A 145 2.62 7.64 5.44
C ASP A 145 3.19 9.04 5.16
N ALA A 146 3.39 9.40 3.90
CA ALA A 146 3.82 10.75 3.51
C ALA A 146 2.76 11.82 3.84
N LEU A 147 1.47 11.47 3.94
CA LEU A 147 0.43 12.40 4.40
C LEU A 147 0.56 12.75 5.89
N THR A 148 1.24 11.90 6.66
CA THR A 148 1.27 12.01 8.13
C THR A 148 2.38 12.93 8.66
N PRO A 149 2.20 13.54 9.85
CA PRO A 149 3.23 14.30 10.54
C PRO A 149 4.50 13.52 10.85
N MET A 150 4.47 12.17 10.88
CA MET A 150 5.66 11.34 11.09
C MET A 150 6.46 11.17 9.79
N GLY A 151 5.80 11.14 8.62
CA GLY A 151 6.43 11.11 7.30
C GLY A 151 7.29 9.88 7.02
N ILE A 152 8.02 9.91 5.90
CA ILE A 152 8.90 8.81 5.42
C ILE A 152 10.22 9.32 4.84
N ARG A 153 11.17 8.41 4.63
CA ARG A 153 12.44 8.67 3.93
C ARG A 153 12.57 7.67 2.75
N PRO A 154 11.80 7.86 1.67
CA PRO A 154 11.58 6.84 0.65
C PRO A 154 12.84 6.43 -0.12
N PHE A 155 13.85 7.29 -0.15
CA PHE A 155 15.08 7.10 -0.92
C PHE A 155 16.28 6.63 -0.10
N ARG A 156 16.07 6.15 1.14
CA ARG A 156 17.16 5.48 1.88
C ARG A 156 17.58 4.19 1.16
N PRO A 157 18.87 3.82 1.20
CA PRO A 157 19.97 4.47 1.90
C PRO A 157 20.64 5.62 1.14
N VAL A 158 20.24 5.88 -0.12
CA VAL A 158 20.87 6.89 -0.99
C VAL A 158 20.66 8.32 -0.47
N SER A 159 19.49 8.61 0.11
CA SER A 159 19.18 9.90 0.71
C SER A 159 18.42 9.75 2.03
N ASN A 160 18.80 10.56 3.02
CA ASN A 160 18.10 10.65 4.30
C ASN A 160 17.02 11.75 4.34
N ARG A 161 16.69 12.37 3.20
CA ARG A 161 15.66 13.42 3.13
C ARG A 161 14.30 12.85 3.55
N ARG A 162 13.65 13.55 4.47
CA ARG A 162 12.31 13.23 4.97
C ARG A 162 11.25 13.94 4.15
N TYR A 163 10.19 13.22 3.80
CA TYR A 163 9.01 13.70 3.09
C TYR A 163 7.79 13.52 4.00
N SER A 164 7.02 14.59 4.15
CA SER A 164 5.84 14.66 5.00
C SER A 164 5.03 15.87 4.56
N LEU A 165 3.74 15.68 4.32
CA LEU A 165 2.80 16.76 4.03
C LEU A 165 2.12 17.29 5.30
N ASP A 166 2.22 16.57 6.42
CA ASP A 166 1.66 16.97 7.71
C ASP A 166 0.17 17.36 7.66
N LEU A 167 -0.62 16.56 6.91
CA LEU A 167 -2.02 16.86 6.64
C LEU A 167 -2.96 16.20 7.65
N VAL A 168 -2.71 14.92 7.96
CA VAL A 168 -3.58 14.12 8.82
C VAL A 168 -2.75 13.22 9.74
N THR A 169 -3.12 13.14 11.02
CA THR A 169 -2.48 12.19 11.93
C THR A 169 -2.88 10.76 11.55
N ALA A 170 -1.96 9.81 11.71
CA ALA A 170 -2.23 8.40 11.43
C ALA A 170 -3.39 7.83 12.27
N SER A 171 -3.61 8.40 13.47
CA SER A 171 -4.68 8.01 14.40
C SER A 171 -6.04 8.68 14.12
N ASN A 172 -6.17 9.52 13.09
CA ASN A 172 -7.44 10.18 12.76
C ASN A 172 -8.44 9.18 12.17
N GLU A 173 -9.37 8.69 12.98
CA GLU A 173 -10.37 7.68 12.57
C GLU A 173 -11.28 8.17 11.43
N THR A 174 -11.65 9.45 11.42
CA THR A 174 -12.46 10.05 10.35
C THR A 174 -11.72 10.05 9.02
N ALA A 175 -10.44 10.46 9.01
CA ALA A 175 -9.62 10.45 7.79
C ALA A 175 -9.41 9.03 7.27
N ASN A 176 -9.08 8.08 8.16
CA ASN A 176 -8.92 6.67 7.79
C ASN A 176 -10.21 6.08 7.20
N THR A 177 -11.36 6.40 7.79
CA THR A 177 -12.67 5.97 7.28
C THR A 177 -12.95 6.62 5.93
N ALA A 178 -12.67 7.91 5.77
CA ALA A 178 -12.87 8.60 4.49
C ALA A 178 -12.02 7.99 3.36
N PHE A 179 -10.73 7.70 3.60
CA PHE A 179 -9.89 7.02 2.62
C PHE A 179 -10.41 5.63 2.27
N ALA A 180 -10.84 4.85 3.28
CA ALA A 180 -11.46 3.54 3.04
C ALA A 180 -12.73 3.67 2.18
N THR A 181 -13.64 4.59 2.53
CA THR A 181 -14.87 4.84 1.77
C THR A 181 -14.58 5.28 0.33
N VAL A 182 -13.67 6.24 0.13
CA VAL A 182 -13.29 6.70 -1.22
C VAL A 182 -12.70 5.57 -2.04
N GLY A 183 -11.79 4.77 -1.46
CA GLY A 183 -11.22 3.60 -2.13
C GLY A 183 -12.28 2.59 -2.53
N THR A 184 -13.19 2.24 -1.63
CA THR A 184 -14.30 1.32 -1.93
C THR A 184 -15.21 1.86 -3.02
N LEU A 185 -15.61 3.13 -2.96
CA LEU A 185 -16.46 3.75 -3.98
C LEU A 185 -15.77 3.79 -5.35
N ALA A 186 -14.47 4.13 -5.39
CA ALA A 186 -13.68 4.13 -6.61
C ALA A 186 -13.59 2.73 -7.23
N LEU A 187 -13.37 1.69 -6.42
CA LEU A 187 -13.33 0.31 -6.87
C LEU A 187 -14.69 -0.18 -7.38
N SER A 188 -15.77 0.11 -6.64
CA SER A 188 -17.13 -0.24 -7.06
C SER A 188 -17.51 0.45 -8.37
N GLY A 189 -17.21 1.74 -8.51
CA GLY A 189 -17.42 2.47 -9.76
C GLY A 189 -16.58 1.90 -10.90
N ALA A 190 -15.31 1.58 -10.66
CA ALA A 190 -14.43 0.96 -11.66
C ALA A 190 -14.96 -0.41 -12.13
N LEU A 191 -15.47 -1.23 -11.21
CA LEU A 191 -16.06 -2.52 -11.55
C LEU A 191 -17.32 -2.35 -12.41
N VAL A 192 -18.28 -1.52 -11.96
CA VAL A 192 -19.55 -1.29 -12.68
C VAL A 192 -19.27 -0.72 -14.07
N LEU A 193 -18.49 0.36 -14.17
CA LEU A 193 -18.16 0.98 -15.45
C LEU A 193 -17.39 0.03 -16.38
N GLY A 194 -16.51 -0.82 -15.82
CA GLY A 194 -15.77 -1.79 -16.62
C GLY A 194 -16.67 -2.86 -17.21
N VAL A 195 -17.61 -3.39 -16.42
CA VAL A 195 -18.62 -4.35 -16.91
C VAL A 195 -19.57 -3.70 -17.91
N ASP A 196 -20.07 -2.50 -17.61
CA ASP A 196 -20.93 -1.75 -18.53
C ASP A 196 -20.23 -1.46 -19.86
N PHE A 197 -18.91 -1.20 -19.84
CA PHE A 197 -18.12 -1.01 -21.05
C PHE A 197 -18.01 -2.29 -21.87
N GLN A 198 -17.74 -3.42 -21.20
CA GLN A 198 -17.69 -4.73 -21.82
C GLN A 198 -19.03 -5.09 -22.50
N ASP A 199 -20.14 -4.80 -21.83
CA ASP A 199 -21.49 -5.09 -22.31
C ASP A 199 -21.98 -4.09 -23.39
N GLY A 200 -21.19 -3.07 -23.72
CA GLY A 200 -21.54 -2.02 -24.70
C GLY A 200 -22.61 -1.05 -24.20
N VAL A 201 -22.83 -0.98 -22.88
CA VAL A 201 -23.78 -0.05 -22.23
C VAL A 201 -23.20 1.36 -22.16
N VAL A 202 -21.89 1.48 -21.92
CA VAL A 202 -21.17 2.76 -21.96
C VAL A 202 -20.17 2.78 -23.12
N ASP A 203 -20.32 3.74 -24.01
CA ASP A 203 -19.47 3.90 -25.18
C ASP A 203 -18.51 5.07 -24.95
N VAL A 204 -17.25 4.78 -24.60
CA VAL A 204 -16.25 5.82 -24.25
C VAL A 204 -15.89 6.66 -25.48
N VAL A 205 -16.14 6.14 -26.69
CA VAL A 205 -15.97 6.86 -27.96
C VAL A 205 -17.04 7.95 -28.16
N ALA A 206 -18.22 7.84 -27.52
CA ALA A 206 -19.25 8.87 -27.59
C ALA A 206 -19.01 10.05 -26.62
N ALA A 207 -18.01 9.94 -25.73
CA ALA A 207 -17.74 10.90 -24.66
C ALA A 207 -16.48 11.77 -24.89
N ILE A 208 -15.79 11.61 -26.02
CA ILE A 208 -14.59 12.38 -26.44
C ILE A 208 -14.86 13.02 -27.79
#